data_AF-A0A5C5V784-F1
#
_entry.id   AF-A0A5C5V784-F1
#
_cell.length_a   1.000
_cell.length_b   1.000
_cell.length_c   1.000
_cell.angle_alpha   90.00
_cell.angle_beta   90.00
_cell.angle_gamma   90.00
#
_symmetry.space_group_name_H-M   'P 1'
#
loop_
_entity.id
_entity.type
_entity.pdbx_description
1 polymer ?
#
loop_
_entity_poly.entity_id
_entity_poly.type
_entity_poly.pdbx_seq_one_letter_code
_entity_poly.pdbx_strand_id
1 'polypeptide(L)' 'MRKFPKPWFRPKRGLWYVTLNGRQVNLGPDKEAAFEQYKQLLAEPNNYNSASDFIAADRIKELYGIDPTSS' A
#
# COMPACT_ATOMS: atom_id res chain seq x y z
N MET A 1 4.11 -24.33 5.96
CA MET A 1 3.00 -23.49 6.45
C MET A 1 3.12 -22.10 5.84
N ARG A 2 2.15 -21.66 5.02
CA ARG A 2 2.13 -20.28 4.51
C ARG A 2 1.85 -19.34 5.69
N LYS A 3 2.85 -18.55 6.07
CA LYS A 3 2.69 -17.52 7.12
C LYS A 3 2.04 -16.31 6.46
N PHE A 4 0.73 -16.19 6.60
CA PHE A 4 0.03 -14.95 6.23
C PHE A 4 0.26 -13.92 7.34
N PRO A 5 0.80 -12.73 7.00
CA PRO A 5 1.11 -11.72 8.00
C PRO A 5 -0.17 -11.11 8.57
N LYS A 6 -0.29 -11.06 9.89
CA LYS A 6 -1.46 -10.51 10.55
C LYS A 6 -1.49 -8.97 10.45
N PRO A 7 -2.64 -8.36 10.09
CA PRO A 7 -2.83 -6.91 10.23
C PRO A 7 -2.61 -6.43 11.66
N TRP A 8 -2.01 -5.26 11.82
CA TRP A 8 -1.72 -4.64 13.11
C TRP A 8 -2.13 -3.17 13.12
N PHE A 9 -2.65 -2.71 14.26
CA PHE A 9 -3.09 -1.34 14.45
C PHE A 9 -1.95 -0.46 14.97
N ARG A 10 -1.75 0.70 14.36
CA ARG A 10 -0.75 1.69 14.76
C ARG A 10 -1.43 2.84 15.50
N PRO A 11 -1.47 2.84 16.85
CA PRO A 11 -2.27 3.78 17.63
C PRO A 11 -1.88 5.24 17.39
N LYS A 12 -0.57 5.53 17.21
CA LYS A 12 -0.08 6.89 16.90
C LYS A 12 -0.69 7.48 15.63
N ARG A 13 -1.11 6.66 14.67
CA ARG A 13 -1.73 7.11 13.42
C ARG A 13 -3.23 6.83 13.35
N GLY A 14 -3.77 6.03 14.27
CA GLY A 14 -5.15 5.54 14.19
C GLY A 14 -5.41 4.70 12.94
N LEU A 15 -4.42 3.95 12.44
CA LEU A 15 -4.49 3.24 11.15
C LEU A 15 -4.04 1.77 11.29
N TRP A 16 -4.69 0.90 10.53
CA TRP A 16 -4.31 -0.50 10.35
C TRP A 16 -3.27 -0.65 9.24
N TYR A 17 -2.33 -1.56 9.45
CA TYR A 17 -1.29 -1.91 8.50
C TYR A 17 -1.11 -3.41 8.39
N VAL A 18 -0.54 -3.88 7.28
CA VAL A 18 -0.01 -5.23 7.15
C VAL A 18 1.32 -5.19 6.41
N THR A 19 2.25 -6.07 6.79
CA THR A 19 3.54 -6.18 6.10
C THR A 19 3.51 -7.38 5.16
N LEU A 20 3.44 -7.13 3.87
CA LEU A 20 3.40 -8.15 2.81
C LEU A 20 4.68 -8.01 1.96
N ASN A 21 5.42 -9.11 1.77
CA ASN A 21 6.69 -9.12 1.02
C ASN A 21 7.68 -8.01 1.43
N GLY A 22 7.76 -7.69 2.72
CA GLY A 22 8.64 -6.63 3.24
C GLY A 22 8.13 -5.20 3.06
N ARG A 23 6.97 -4.99 2.43
CA ARG A 23 6.31 -3.68 2.28
C ARG A 23 5.17 -3.53 3.29
N GLN A 24 5.10 -2.38 3.95
CA GLN A 24 3.93 -2.00 4.77
C GLN A 24 2.83 -1.43 3.87
N VAL A 25 1.64 -2.01 3.97
CA VAL A 25 0.42 -1.57 3.28
C VAL A 25 -0.52 -0.98 4.32
N ASN A 26 -1.04 0.23 4.06
CA ASN A 26 -2.06 0.87 4.89
C ASN A 26 -3.43 0.31 4.53
N LEU A 27 -4.19 -0.12 5.53
CA LEU A 27 -5.52 -0.74 5.39
C LEU A 27 -6.65 0.20 5.81
N GLY A 28 -6.32 1.40 6.32
CA GLY A 28 -7.29 2.40 6.77
C GLY A 28 -7.52 2.39 8.29
N PRO A 29 -8.31 3.34 8.81
CA PRO A 29 -8.54 3.52 10.24
C PRO A 29 -9.59 2.56 10.81
N ASP A 30 -10.56 2.19 9.99
CA ASP A 30 -11.64 1.30 10.37
C ASP A 30 -11.16 -0.16 10.40
N LYS A 31 -11.50 -0.87 11.47
CA LYS A 31 -11.06 -2.25 11.66
C LYS A 31 -11.73 -3.19 10.67
N GLU A 32 -13.02 -3.07 10.47
CA GLU A 32 -13.77 -4.00 9.62
C GLU A 32 -13.32 -3.84 8.17
N ALA A 33 -13.30 -2.60 7.67
CA ALA A 33 -12.82 -2.25 6.34
C ALA A 33 -11.35 -2.66 6.14
N ALA A 34 -10.49 -2.52 7.16
CA ALA A 34 -9.09 -2.94 7.06
C ALA A 34 -8.95 -4.46 6.89
N PHE A 35 -9.78 -5.25 7.58
CA PHE A 35 -9.79 -6.70 7.43
C PHE A 35 -10.39 -7.12 6.09
N GLU A 36 -11.36 -6.38 5.54
CA GLU A 36 -11.86 -6.59 4.19
C GLU A 36 -10.79 -6.34 3.14
N GLN A 37 -10.10 -5.20 3.20
CA GLN A 37 -8.97 -4.92 2.32
C GLN A 37 -7.87 -5.99 2.44
N TYR A 38 -7.56 -6.44 3.65
CA TYR A 38 -6.59 -7.54 3.84
C TYR A 38 -7.05 -8.85 3.17
N LYS A 39 -8.33 -9.21 3.26
CA LYS A 39 -8.86 -10.39 2.55
C LYS A 39 -8.74 -10.25 1.04
N GLN A 40 -9.06 -9.07 0.49
CA GLN A 40 -8.92 -8.80 -0.95
C GLN A 40 -7.46 -8.90 -1.40
N LEU A 41 -6.55 -8.30 -0.63
CA LEU A 41 -5.11 -8.36 -0.83
C LEU A 41 -4.60 -9.81 -0.85
N LEU A 42 -5.09 -10.67 0.03
CA LEU A 42 -4.71 -12.10 0.03
C LEU A 42 -5.33 -12.89 -1.14
N ALA A 43 -6.47 -12.47 -1.65
CA ALA A 43 -7.17 -13.11 -2.75
C ALA A 43 -6.56 -12.78 -4.12
N GLU A 44 -5.82 -11.66 -4.24
CA GLU A 44 -5.16 -11.25 -5.47
C GLU A 44 -3.75 -11.86 -5.59
N PRO A 45 -3.52 -12.83 -6.51
CA PRO A 45 -2.22 -13.49 -6.65
C PRO A 45 -1.14 -12.64 -7.35
N ASN A 46 -1.45 -11.43 -7.85
CA ASN A 46 -0.58 -10.74 -8.82
C ASN A 46 -0.17 -9.29 -8.49
N ASN A 47 -0.68 -8.66 -7.42
CA ASN A 47 -0.46 -7.23 -7.19
C ASN A 47 0.77 -6.87 -6.32
N TYR A 48 1.59 -7.85 -5.95
CA TYR A 48 2.78 -7.61 -5.11
C TYR A 48 4.08 -7.42 -5.88
N ASN A 49 4.02 -7.38 -7.21
CA ASN A 49 5.20 -7.27 -8.07
C ASN A 49 5.30 -5.92 -8.80
N SER A 50 4.72 -4.85 -8.24
CA SER A 50 4.83 -3.52 -8.83
C SER A 50 6.11 -2.82 -8.37
N ALA A 51 7.23 -3.25 -8.97
CA ALA A 51 8.34 -2.34 -9.28
C ALA A 51 7.90 -1.14 -10.15
N SER A 52 6.67 -1.19 -10.68
CA SER A 52 5.99 -0.17 -11.50
C SER A 52 5.39 1.01 -10.72
N ASP A 53 5.25 0.96 -9.39
CA ASP A 53 4.83 2.15 -8.60
C ASP A 53 5.92 3.24 -8.55
N PHE A 54 7.19 2.88 -8.77
CA PHE A 54 8.29 3.84 -8.82
C PHE A 54 8.35 4.60 -10.16
N ILE A 55 7.73 4.08 -11.22
CA ILE A 55 7.68 4.73 -12.54
C ILE A 55 6.59 5.81 -12.59
N ALA A 56 5.56 5.75 -11.72
CA ALA A 56 4.50 6.75 -11.71
C ALA A 56 5.01 8.14 -11.31
N ALA A 57 6.01 8.25 -10.43
CA ALA A 57 6.62 9.53 -10.09
C ALA A 57 7.41 10.14 -11.27
N ASP A 58 8.03 9.30 -12.10
CA ASP A 58 8.79 9.73 -13.28
C ASP A 58 7.86 10.10 -14.46
N ARG A 59 6.75 9.38 -14.63
CA ARG A 59 5.75 9.65 -15.69
C ARG A 59 4.87 10.88 -15.47
N ILE A 60 4.72 11.36 -14.23
CA ILE A 60 3.95 12.58 -13.96
C ILE A 60 4.67 13.82 -14.53
N LYS A 61 6.01 13.82 -14.61
CA LYS A 61 6.77 14.88 -15.30
C LYS A 61 6.40 14.98 -16.77
N GLU A 62 6.29 13.83 -17.45
CA GLU A 62 6.02 13.76 -18.89
C GLU A 62 4.57 14.09 -19.24
N LEU A 63 3.61 13.74 -18.38
CA LEU A 63 2.19 13.88 -18.68
C LEU A 63 1.57 15.22 -18.24
N TYR A 64 2.17 15.91 -17.26
CA TYR A 64 1.64 17.15 -16.71
C TYR A 64 2.61 18.33 -16.70
N GLY A 65 3.91 18.15 -16.97
CA GLY A 65 4.88 19.26 -17.07
C GLY A 65 5.03 20.13 -15.82
N ILE A 66 4.53 19.68 -14.66
CA ILE A 66 4.60 20.42 -13.40
C ILE A 66 5.83 19.92 -12.64
N ASP A 67 6.83 20.77 -12.50
CA ASP A 67 7.97 20.54 -11.62
C ASP A 67 7.59 20.93 -10.18
N PRO A 68 7.48 19.98 -9.22
CA PRO A 68 7.08 20.29 -7.85
C PRO A 68 8.20 20.94 -7.02
N THR A 69 9.33 21.32 -7.64
CA THR A 69 10.50 21.92 -6.97
C THR A 69 10.87 23.32 -7.46
N SER A 70 10.08 23.96 -8.33
CA SER A 70 10.26 25.39 -8.59
C SER A 70 9.56 26.21 -7.51
N SER A 71 10.36 26.68 -6.55
CA SER A 71 10.01 27.83 -5.71
C SER A 71 9.98 29.13 -6.52
#